data_AF-A0A7V8QNE7-F1
#
_entry.id   AF-A0A7V8QNE7-F1
#
_cell.length_a   1.000
_cell.length_b   1.000
_cell.length_c   1.000
_cell.angle_alpha   90.00
_cell.angle_beta   90.00
_cell.angle_gamma   90.00
#
_symmetry.space_group_name_H-M   'P 1'
#
loop_
_entity.id
_entity.type
_entity.pdbx_description
1 polymer ?
#
loop_
_entity_poly.entity_id
_entity_poly.type
_entity_poly.pdbx_seq_one_letter_code
_entity_poly.pdbx_strand_id
1 'polypeptide(L)'
;MNKDKLTVIEKLIEKEKIDEAQLELSKLGQEYNKSADYLYLRGKISYLNKLYYAAIDALLIGLEFEQSEKTYNLLGEIYGVLGNYELKKKILDNNLRSEAINSLKNQLTGIYRK
;
A
#
# COMPACT_ATOMS: atom_id res chain seq x y z
N MET A 1 1.15 -16.92 -9.86
CA MET A 1 1.44 -15.47 -9.83
C MET A 1 2.87 -15.29 -10.33
N ASN A 2 3.09 -14.53 -11.40
CA ASN A 2 4.42 -14.41 -12.00
C ASN A 2 5.26 -13.41 -11.19
N LYS A 3 5.88 -13.87 -10.10
CA LYS A 3 6.67 -13.06 -9.16
C LYS A 3 7.74 -12.22 -9.89
N ASP A 4 8.25 -12.73 -11.00
CA ASP A 4 9.26 -12.07 -11.82
C ASP A 4 8.84 -10.68 -12.28
N LYS A 5 7.56 -10.46 -12.63
CA LYS A 5 7.06 -9.15 -13.05
C LYS A 5 7.05 -8.13 -11.92
N LEU A 6 6.64 -8.54 -10.71
CA LEU A 6 6.61 -7.66 -9.54
C LEU A 6 8.05 -7.30 -9.10
N THR A 7 8.98 -8.26 -9.19
CA THR A 7 10.41 -8.01 -8.92
C THR A 7 11.04 -7.01 -9.90
N VAL A 8 10.62 -7.00 -11.17
CA VAL A 8 11.07 -5.97 -12.13
C VAL A 8 10.63 -4.58 -11.68
N ILE A 9 9.37 -4.43 -11.25
CA ILE A 9 8.83 -3.17 -10.75
C ILE A 9 9.57 -2.71 -9.49
N GLU A 10 9.83 -3.61 -8.54
CA GLU A 10 10.63 -3.31 -7.35
C GLU A 10 12.01 -2.75 -7.70
N LYS A 11 12.73 -3.40 -8.63
CA LYS A 11 14.04 -2.95 -9.11
C LYS A 11 13.98 -1.59 -9.81
N LEU A 12 12.89 -1.26 -10.48
CA LEU A 12 12.71 0.06 -11.10
C LEU A 12 12.52 1.14 -10.02
N ILE A 13 11.74 0.84 -8.98
CA ILE A 13 11.56 1.75 -7.83
C ILE A 13 12.89 1.98 -7.11
N GLU A 14 13.68 0.93 -6.87
CA GLU A 14 15.01 1.02 -6.24
C GLU A 14 16.00 1.90 -7.05
N LYS A 15 15.81 1.96 -8.38
CA LYS A 15 16.59 2.81 -9.29
C LYS A 15 15.96 4.19 -9.50
N GLU A 16 14.96 4.56 -8.70
CA GLU A 16 14.22 5.83 -8.77
C GLU A 16 13.50 6.07 -10.12
N LYS A 17 13.30 5.01 -10.91
CA LYS A 17 12.60 5.06 -12.21
C LYS A 17 11.09 4.90 -12.03
N ILE A 18 10.47 5.86 -11.35
CA ILE A 18 9.06 5.76 -10.90
C ILE A 18 8.08 5.71 -12.08
N ASP A 19 8.32 6.49 -13.14
CA ASP A 19 7.47 6.48 -14.34
C ASP A 19 7.53 5.12 -15.06
N GLU A 20 8.72 4.52 -15.19
CA GLU A 20 8.89 3.18 -15.76
C GLU A 20 8.22 2.13 -14.87
N ALA A 21 8.36 2.23 -13.55
CA ALA A 21 7.72 1.33 -12.59
C ALA A 21 6.18 1.40 -12.69
N GLN A 22 5.63 2.61 -12.82
CA GLN A 22 4.19 2.83 -13.01
C GLN A 22 3.70 2.25 -14.34
N LEU A 23 4.47 2.44 -15.42
CA LEU A 23 4.14 1.88 -16.73
C LEU A 23 4.17 0.35 -16.74
N GLU A 24 5.14 -0.28 -16.09
CA GLU A 24 5.19 -1.74 -15.95
C GLU A 24 4.05 -2.26 -15.07
N LEU A 25 3.74 -1.57 -13.97
CA LEU A 25 2.61 -1.91 -13.10
C LEU A 25 1.27 -1.84 -13.85
N SER A 26 1.06 -0.86 -14.74
CA SER A 26 -0.19 -0.72 -15.49
C SER A 26 -0.43 -1.82 -16.54
N LYS A 27 0.62 -2.56 -16.91
CA LYS A 27 0.51 -3.72 -17.81
C LYS A 27 -0.01 -4.98 -17.11
N LEU A 28 -0.08 -4.98 -15.78
CA LEU A 28 -0.59 -6.10 -15.01
C LEU A 28 -2.12 -6.10 -15.04
N GLY A 29 -2.71 -7.27 -15.29
CA GLY A 29 -4.15 -7.44 -15.43
C GLY A 29 -4.89 -7.65 -14.11
N GLN A 30 -6.20 -7.93 -14.23
CA GLN A 30 -7.10 -8.11 -13.08
C GLN A 30 -6.72 -9.29 -12.18
N GLU A 31 -5.91 -10.22 -12.66
CA GLU A 31 -5.40 -11.35 -11.87
C GLU A 31 -4.54 -10.91 -10.67
N TYR A 32 -4.05 -9.67 -10.66
CA TYR A 32 -3.29 -9.09 -9.54
C TYR A 32 -4.15 -8.29 -8.55
N ASN A 33 -5.45 -8.10 -8.81
CA ASN A 33 -6.33 -7.28 -7.96
C ASN A 33 -6.42 -7.76 -6.51
N LYS A 34 -6.12 -9.05 -6.25
CA LYS A 34 -6.09 -9.65 -4.92
C LYS A 34 -4.67 -9.95 -4.41
N SER A 35 -3.64 -9.51 -5.13
CA SER A 35 -2.25 -9.71 -4.74
C SER A 35 -1.82 -8.60 -3.79
N ALA A 36 -1.51 -8.95 -2.55
CA ALA A 36 -1.03 -8.00 -1.55
C ALA A 36 0.29 -7.34 -1.99
N ASP A 37 1.20 -8.08 -2.64
CA ASP A 37 2.44 -7.53 -3.19
C ASP A 37 2.19 -6.51 -4.30
N TYR A 38 1.27 -6.80 -5.23
CA TYR A 38 0.88 -5.86 -6.27
C TYR A 38 0.27 -4.58 -5.67
N LEU A 39 -0.65 -4.73 -4.72
CA LEU A 39 -1.30 -3.62 -4.03
C LEU A 39 -0.30 -2.79 -3.22
N TYR A 40 0.69 -3.43 -2.60
CA TYR A 40 1.81 -2.76 -1.96
C TYR A 40 2.62 -1.92 -2.95
N LEU A 41 3.01 -2.47 -4.10
CA LEU A 41 3.77 -1.71 -5.12
C LEU A 41 2.96 -0.56 -5.70
N ARG A 42 1.67 -0.76 -5.94
CA ARG A 42 0.75 0.31 -6.35
C ARG A 42 0.69 1.43 -5.30
N GLY A 43 0.61 1.05 -4.02
CA GLY A 43 0.63 1.99 -2.90
C GLY A 43 1.95 2.76 -2.82
N LYS A 44 3.08 2.05 -2.95
CA LYS A 44 4.44 2.62 -2.92
C LYS A 44 4.67 3.61 -4.06
N ILE A 45 4.32 3.26 -5.30
CA ILE A 45 4.42 4.17 -6.46
C ILE A 45 3.55 5.41 -6.24
N SER A 46 2.31 5.23 -5.77
CA SER A 46 1.40 6.35 -5.47
C SER A 46 1.97 7.28 -4.40
N TYR A 47 2.56 6.72 -3.33
CA TYR A 47 3.23 7.49 -2.28
C TYR A 47 4.40 8.32 -2.82
N LEU A 48 5.27 7.70 -3.63
CA LEU A 48 6.43 8.38 -4.23
C LEU A 48 5.99 9.51 -5.18
N ASN A 49 4.85 9.34 -5.85
CA ASN A 49 4.19 10.39 -6.66
C ASN A 49 3.34 11.37 -5.84
N LYS A 50 3.40 11.33 -4.51
CA LYS A 50 2.64 12.18 -3.57
C LYS A 50 1.11 12.06 -3.70
N LEU A 51 0.62 10.97 -4.29
CA LEU A 51 -0.80 10.61 -4.38
C LEU A 51 -1.23 9.85 -3.12
N TYR A 52 -1.19 10.52 -1.97
CA TYR A 52 -1.31 9.87 -0.65
C TYR A 52 -2.62 9.10 -0.45
N TYR A 53 -3.76 9.61 -0.90
CA TYR A 53 -5.04 8.90 -0.76
C TYR A 53 -5.09 7.62 -1.60
N ALA A 54 -4.59 7.67 -2.84
CA ALA A 54 -4.49 6.48 -3.68
C ALA A 54 -3.52 5.45 -3.09
N ALA A 55 -2.44 5.92 -2.44
CA ALA A 55 -1.53 5.06 -1.72
C ALA A 55 -2.24 4.35 -0.54
N ILE A 56 -2.96 5.11 0.28
CA ILE A 56 -3.71 4.59 1.43
C ILE A 56 -4.73 3.54 0.96
N ASP A 57 -5.54 3.84 -0.05
CA ASP A 57 -6.55 2.92 -0.56
C ASP A 57 -5.93 1.58 -1.01
N ALA A 58 -4.88 1.63 -1.83
CA ALA A 58 -4.21 0.43 -2.31
C ALA A 58 -3.64 -0.41 -1.15
N LEU A 59 -3.01 0.23 -0.18
CA LEU A 59 -2.40 -0.44 0.98
C LEU A 59 -3.46 -1.05 1.90
N LEU A 60 -4.57 -0.37 2.15
CA LEU A 60 -5.67 -0.89 2.97
C LEU A 60 -6.35 -2.09 2.31
N ILE A 61 -6.55 -2.06 1.00
CA ILE A 61 -7.04 -3.21 0.22
C ILE A 61 -6.01 -4.35 0.29
N GLY A 62 -4.71 -4.06 0.22
CA GLY A 62 -3.64 -5.06 0.38
C GLY A 62 -3.75 -5.82 1.71
N LEU A 63 -4.05 -5.11 2.80
CA LEU A 63 -4.25 -5.69 4.12
C LEU A 63 -5.50 -6.57 4.26
N GLU A 64 -6.46 -6.53 3.34
CA GLU A 64 -7.59 -7.48 3.29
C GLU A 64 -7.14 -8.87 2.84
N PHE A 65 -6.07 -8.95 2.06
CA PHE A 65 -5.57 -10.20 1.50
C PHE A 65 -4.42 -10.77 2.31
N GLU A 66 -3.51 -9.92 2.79
CA GLU A 66 -2.36 -10.34 3.59
C GLU A 66 -1.94 -9.25 4.57
N GLN A 67 -1.82 -9.60 5.85
CA GLN A 67 -1.27 -8.71 6.86
C GLN A 67 0.24 -8.61 6.68
N SER A 68 0.71 -7.49 6.13
CA SER A 68 2.10 -7.32 5.74
C SER A 68 2.77 -6.19 6.52
N GLU A 69 3.89 -6.47 7.18
CA GLU A 69 4.64 -5.49 7.97
C GLU A 69 5.08 -4.28 7.12
N LYS A 70 5.55 -4.52 5.89
CA LYS A 70 5.91 -3.44 4.95
C LYS A 70 4.73 -2.52 4.63
N THR A 71 3.52 -3.06 4.57
CA THR A 71 2.30 -2.29 4.31
C THR A 71 1.90 -1.43 5.50
N TYR A 72 1.98 -1.97 6.73
CA TYR A 72 1.78 -1.18 7.95
C TYR A 72 2.82 -0.05 8.07
N ASN A 73 4.08 -0.34 7.81
CA ASN A 73 5.15 0.65 7.87
C ASN A 73 4.91 1.80 6.90
N LEU A 74 4.57 1.50 5.64
CA LEU A 74 4.29 2.52 4.63
C LEU A 74 3.03 3.34 4.95
N LEU A 75 1.96 2.71 5.48
CA LEU A 75 0.78 3.45 5.95
C LEU A 75 1.14 4.41 7.10
N GLY A 76 1.95 3.96 8.06
CA GLY A 76 2.43 4.79 9.16
C GLY A 76 3.26 5.97 8.66
N GLU A 77 4.13 5.76 7.67
CA GLU A 77 4.89 6.84 7.02
C GLU A 77 3.96 7.87 6.36
N ILE A 78 2.99 7.42 5.55
CA ILE A 78 2.04 8.31 4.89
C ILE A 78 1.28 9.17 5.91
N TYR A 79 0.75 8.57 6.98
CA TYR A 79 0.05 9.35 8.01
C TYR A 79 0.98 10.31 8.77
N GLY A 80 2.26 9.97 8.91
CA GLY A 80 3.27 10.90 9.42
C GLY A 80 3.49 12.10 8.51
N VAL A 81 3.54 11.89 7.19
CA VAL A 81 3.64 12.97 6.19
C VAL A 81 2.39 13.86 6.21
N LEU A 82 1.22 13.26 6.40
CA LEU A 82 -0.06 13.98 6.54
C LEU A 82 -0.25 14.64 7.92
N GLY A 83 0.72 14.53 8.84
CA GLY A 83 0.68 15.15 10.16
C GLY A 83 -0.16 14.41 11.21
N ASN A 84 -0.71 13.23 10.89
CA ASN A 84 -1.46 12.41 11.83
C ASN A 84 -0.53 11.46 12.61
N TYR A 85 0.26 12.05 13.51
CA TYR A 85 1.26 11.31 14.30
C TYR A 85 0.65 10.30 15.27
N GLU A 86 -0.58 10.54 15.76
CA GLU A 86 -1.28 9.61 16.64
C GLU A 86 -1.62 8.31 15.89
N LEU A 87 -2.22 8.44 14.70
CA LEU A 87 -2.56 7.27 13.90
C LEU A 87 -1.30 6.56 13.40
N LYS A 88 -0.26 7.29 13.00
CA LYS A 88 1.07 6.72 12.70
C LYS A 88 1.55 5.83 13.85
N LYS A 89 1.55 6.35 15.10
CA LYS A 89 2.01 5.60 16.27
C LYS A 89 1.21 4.31 16.45
N LYS A 90 -0.12 4.37 16.33
CA LYS A 90 -1.01 3.20 16.45
C LYS A 90 -0.78 2.18 15.34
N ILE A 91 -0.56 2.61 14.10
CA ILE A 91 -0.30 1.72 12.95
C ILE A 91 1.05 1.01 13.08
N LEU A 92 2.06 1.67 13.63
CA LEU A 92 3.40 1.10 13.82
C LEU A 92 3.52 0.22 15.09
N ASP A 93 2.50 0.23 15.96
CA ASP A 93 2.44 -0.61 17.15
C ASP A 93 1.78 -1.96 16.81
N ASN A 94 2.52 -3.05 17.03
CA ASN A 94 2.06 -4.40 16.69
C ASN A 94 0.76 -4.81 17.41
N ASN A 95 0.50 -4.29 18.61
CA ASN A 95 -0.67 -4.60 19.41
C ASN A 95 -1.88 -3.76 19.00
N LEU A 96 -1.66 -2.54 18.48
CA LEU A 96 -2.74 -1.59 18.17
C LEU A 96 -3.09 -1.53 16.67
N ARG A 97 -2.18 -1.95 15.79
CA ARG A 97 -2.33 -1.77 14.33
C ARG A 97 -3.59 -2.39 13.75
N SER A 98 -4.02 -3.56 14.25
CA SER A 98 -5.22 -4.23 13.73
C SER A 98 -6.47 -3.40 14.01
N GLU A 99 -6.63 -2.92 15.24
CA GLU A 99 -7.75 -2.05 15.65
C GLU A 99 -7.71 -0.72 14.90
N ALA A 100 -6.53 -0.11 14.78
CA ALA A 100 -6.35 1.15 14.07
C ALA A 100 -6.74 1.04 12.59
N ILE A 101 -6.31 -0.02 11.90
CA ILE A 101 -6.67 -0.27 10.50
C ILE A 101 -8.15 -0.59 10.34
N ASN A 102 -8.74 -1.39 11.22
CA ASN A 102 -10.18 -1.68 11.16
C ASN A 102 -11.03 -0.42 11.37
N SER A 103 -10.64 0.43 12.32
CA SER A 103 -11.28 1.73 12.54
C SER A 103 -11.16 2.63 11.31
N LEU A 104 -9.98 2.68 10.69
CA LEU A 104 -9.75 3.46 9.49
C LEU A 104 -10.60 2.97 8.29
N LYS A 105 -10.68 1.65 8.09
CA LYS A 105 -11.54 1.03 7.06
C LYS A 105 -13.02 1.28 7.32
N ASN A 106 -13.44 1.49 8.57
CA ASN A 106 -14.81 1.88 8.90
C ASN A 106 -15.14 3.33 8.54
N GLN A 107 -14.14 4.20 8.51
CA GLN A 107 -14.32 5.60 8.13
C GLN A 107 -14.28 5.79 6.59
N LEU A 108 -13.56 4.92 5.88
CA LEU A 108 -13.43 4.98 4.43
C LEU A 108 -14.55 4.19 3.75
N THR A 109 -15.57 4.89 3.27
CA THR A 109 -16.69 4.28 2.52
C THR A 109 -16.19 3.71 1.19
N GLY A 110 -16.56 2.45 0.88
CA GLY A 110 -16.27 1.84 -0.42
C GLY A 110 -15.00 0.97 -0.50
N ILE A 111 -14.26 0.81 0.59
CA ILE A 111 -13.17 -0.18 0.65
C ILE A 111 -13.77 -1.59 0.70
N TYR A 112 -13.37 -2.44 -0.26
CA TYR A 112 -13.72 -3.86 -0.28
C TYR A 112 -13.33 -4.53 1.03
N ARG A 113 -14.24 -5.32 1.60
CA ARG A 113 -14.00 -6.13 2.80
C ARG A 113 -14.19 -7.60 2.44
N LYS A 114 -13.29 -8.46 2.90
CA LYS A 114 -13.48 -9.91 2.78
C LYS A 114 -14.35 -10.47 3.90
#